data_AF-A5C6M8-F1
#
_entry.id   AF-A5C6M8-F1
#
_cell.length_a   1.000
_cell.length_b   1.000
_cell.length_c   1.000
_cell.angle_alpha   90.00
_cell.angle_beta   90.00
_cell.angle_gamma   90.00
#
_symmetry.space_group_name_H-M   'P 1'
#
loop_
_entity.id
_entity.type
_entity.pdbx_description
1 polymer ?
#
loop_
_entity_poly.entity_id
_entity_poly.type
_entity_poly.pdbx_seq_one_letter_code
_entity_poly.pdbx_strand_id
1 'polypeptide(L)'
;MKIRENKKEWTMKKRDALMVAATLIAGMAFQAAVNPPGGVWGEEKVAGNGKKMLAGTSVMAHNYPEGYRLFMTCNAVSFVASLSIVFLVVSGVPFVKRGILMWLLMIIMWITLTFMALTYMFSILAIAPTNDDTEAMSPTIAMSPTNNDTEAMSLGHKVPRITSVVRVSLEVWLVLLAFVALVHIIRFLIWYVRKVVRCVRKVGKAIIYCFRIR
;
A
#
# COMPACT_ATOMS: atom_id res chain seq x y z
N MET A 1 12.84 2.49 -40.13
CA MET A 1 12.17 1.26 -39.62
C MET A 1 12.64 0.87 -38.22
N LYS A 2 13.96 0.75 -37.98
CA LYS A 2 14.62 0.35 -36.72
C LYS A 2 14.16 1.07 -35.43
N ILE A 3 13.92 2.40 -35.48
CA ILE A 3 13.45 3.17 -34.30
C ILE A 3 12.07 2.70 -33.80
N ARG A 4 11.18 2.29 -34.73
CA ARG A 4 9.81 1.88 -34.38
C ARG A 4 9.78 0.48 -33.76
N GLU A 5 10.71 -0.38 -34.14
CA GLU A 5 10.89 -1.72 -33.58
C GLU A 5 11.47 -1.64 -32.17
N ASN A 6 12.57 -0.90 -31.97
CA ASN A 6 13.16 -0.67 -30.65
C ASN A 6 12.14 -0.11 -29.65
N LYS A 7 11.27 0.81 -30.09
CA LYS A 7 10.21 1.37 -29.25
C LYS A 7 9.15 0.35 -28.87
N LYS A 8 8.74 -0.53 -29.81
CA LYS A 8 7.77 -1.60 -29.54
C LYS A 8 8.35 -2.61 -28.56
N GLU A 9 9.58 -3.05 -28.78
CA GLU A 9 10.30 -3.97 -27.90
C GLU A 9 10.39 -3.43 -26.47
N TRP A 10 10.81 -2.17 -26.30
CA TRP A 10 10.85 -1.50 -25.00
C TRP A 10 9.48 -1.47 -24.30
N THR A 11 8.40 -1.27 -25.05
CA THR A 11 7.05 -1.26 -24.47
C THR A 11 6.55 -2.65 -24.09
N MET A 12 6.93 -3.71 -24.84
CA MET A 12 6.61 -5.08 -24.48
C MET A 12 7.32 -5.47 -23.18
N LYS A 13 8.64 -5.26 -23.12
CA LYS A 13 9.46 -5.55 -21.92
C LYS A 13 8.92 -4.88 -20.66
N LYS A 14 8.45 -3.63 -20.76
CA LYS A 14 7.80 -2.92 -19.65
C LYS A 14 6.48 -3.55 -19.22
N ARG A 15 5.65 -4.02 -20.16
CA ARG A 15 4.37 -4.67 -19.84
C ARG A 15 4.61 -6.01 -19.16
N ASP A 16 5.57 -6.79 -19.65
CA ASP A 16 5.91 -8.09 -19.08
C ASP A 16 6.43 -7.92 -17.65
N ALA A 17 7.35 -6.97 -17.42
CA ALA A 17 7.81 -6.63 -16.08
C ALA A 17 6.68 -6.15 -15.16
N LEU A 18 5.75 -5.33 -15.67
CA LEU A 18 4.62 -4.84 -14.90
C LEU A 18 3.65 -5.97 -14.51
N MET A 19 3.40 -6.91 -15.43
CA MET A 19 2.57 -8.08 -15.19
C MET A 19 3.18 -8.97 -14.11
N VAL A 20 4.48 -9.24 -14.20
CA VAL A 20 5.20 -10.01 -13.17
C VAL A 20 5.11 -9.32 -11.82
N ALA A 21 5.41 -8.02 -11.75
CA ALA A 21 5.33 -7.26 -10.50
C ALA A 21 3.91 -7.26 -9.90
N ALA A 22 2.88 -7.07 -10.71
CA ALA A 22 1.50 -7.09 -10.25
C ALA A 22 1.07 -8.46 -9.71
N THR A 23 1.42 -9.54 -10.40
CA THR A 23 1.14 -10.91 -9.93
C THR A 23 1.86 -11.21 -8.62
N LEU A 24 3.12 -10.78 -8.47
CA LEU A 24 3.87 -10.92 -7.23
C LEU A 24 3.21 -10.16 -6.07
N ILE A 25 2.79 -8.91 -6.28
CA ILE A 25 2.13 -8.12 -5.24
C ILE A 25 0.76 -8.72 -4.88
N ALA A 26 -0.01 -9.18 -5.87
CA ALA A 26 -1.27 -9.87 -5.62
C ALA A 26 -1.05 -11.13 -4.76
N GLY A 27 0.00 -11.91 -5.05
CA GLY A 27 0.39 -13.07 -4.25
C GLY A 27 0.76 -12.69 -2.81
N MET A 28 1.61 -11.69 -2.62
CA MET A 28 1.99 -11.22 -1.28
C MET A 28 0.80 -10.70 -0.48
N ALA A 29 -0.09 -9.93 -1.11
CA ALA A 29 -1.30 -9.41 -0.48
C ALA A 29 -2.27 -10.54 -0.09
N PHE A 30 -2.44 -11.54 -0.97
CA PHE A 30 -3.24 -12.73 -0.66
C PHE A 30 -2.66 -13.47 0.55
N GLN A 31 -1.35 -13.72 0.56
CA GLN A 31 -0.66 -14.38 1.67
C GLN A 31 -0.82 -13.61 2.99
N ALA A 32 -0.70 -12.28 2.96
CA ALA A 32 -0.88 -11.44 4.13
C ALA A 32 -2.34 -11.40 4.65
N ALA A 33 -3.33 -11.60 3.77
CA ALA A 33 -4.74 -11.65 4.16
C ALA A 33 -5.11 -12.96 4.84
N VAL A 34 -4.64 -14.10 4.29
CA VAL A 34 -4.96 -15.43 4.84
C VAL A 34 -4.13 -15.77 6.08
N ASN A 35 -2.92 -15.18 6.18
CA ASN A 35 -2.04 -15.31 7.33
C ASN A 35 -1.80 -13.93 7.94
N PRO A 36 -2.76 -13.39 8.71
CA PRO A 36 -2.63 -12.07 9.30
C PRO A 36 -1.43 -12.02 10.27
N PRO A 37 -0.75 -10.88 10.40
CA PRO A 37 0.34 -10.71 11.35
C PRO A 37 -0.12 -11.01 12.78
N GLY A 38 0.66 -11.81 13.50
CA GLY A 38 0.28 -12.38 14.80
C GLY A 38 -0.51 -13.69 14.71
N GLY A 39 -0.96 -14.10 13.52
CA GLY A 39 -1.66 -15.36 13.30
C GLY A 39 -3.13 -15.33 13.72
N VAL A 40 -3.73 -16.52 13.78
CA VAL A 40 -5.09 -16.75 14.26
C VAL A 40 -5.06 -17.62 15.51
N TRP A 41 -5.99 -17.39 16.43
CA TRP A 41 -6.13 -18.25 17.61
C TRP A 41 -6.55 -19.66 17.19
N GLY A 42 -5.79 -20.68 17.59
CA GLY A 42 -6.09 -22.08 17.28
C GLY A 42 -7.17 -22.70 18.16
N GLU A 43 -7.41 -22.13 19.35
CA GLU A 43 -8.34 -22.67 20.35
C GLU A 43 -9.18 -21.55 20.96
N GLU A 44 -10.38 -21.88 21.44
CA GLU A 44 -11.20 -20.95 22.19
C GLU A 44 -10.62 -20.75 23.60
N LYS A 45 -10.35 -19.49 23.98
CA LYS A 45 -9.84 -19.14 25.32
C LYS A 45 -10.61 -17.96 25.88
N VAL A 46 -10.89 -17.98 27.18
CA VAL A 46 -11.39 -16.81 27.90
C VAL A 46 -10.18 -16.12 28.52
N ALA A 47 -9.86 -14.93 28.04
CA ALA A 47 -8.80 -14.13 28.65
C ALA A 47 -9.21 -13.72 30.08
N GLY A 48 -8.24 -13.51 30.97
CA GLY A 48 -8.50 -13.17 32.39
C GLY A 48 -9.30 -11.88 32.62
N ASN A 49 -9.46 -11.06 31.58
CA ASN A 49 -10.31 -9.87 31.55
C ASN A 49 -11.75 -10.14 31.06
N GLY A 50 -12.16 -11.41 30.94
CA GLY A 50 -13.49 -11.83 30.49
C GLY A 50 -13.69 -11.77 28.97
N LYS A 51 -12.67 -11.40 28.20
CA LYS A 51 -12.73 -11.29 26.74
C LYS A 51 -12.58 -12.69 26.13
N LYS A 52 -13.60 -13.16 25.42
CA LYS A 52 -13.54 -14.44 24.70
C LYS A 52 -12.71 -14.30 23.42
N MET A 53 -11.74 -15.18 23.23
CA MET A 53 -10.97 -15.34 22.00
C MET A 53 -11.47 -16.61 21.32
N LEU A 54 -12.25 -16.43 20.25
CA LEU A 54 -12.75 -17.57 19.46
C LEU A 54 -11.64 -18.07 18.53
N ALA A 55 -11.58 -19.40 18.35
CA ALA A 55 -10.74 -20.03 17.35
C ALA A 55 -11.03 -19.46 15.95
N GLY A 56 -9.98 -19.20 15.17
CA GLY A 56 -10.07 -18.55 13.85
C GLY A 56 -10.12 -17.02 13.88
N THR A 57 -10.15 -16.39 15.06
CA THR A 57 -10.05 -14.93 15.16
C THR A 57 -8.59 -14.49 15.03
N SER A 58 -8.31 -13.47 14.23
CA SER A 58 -6.97 -12.87 14.11
C SER A 58 -6.51 -12.31 15.47
N VAL A 59 -5.28 -12.63 15.86
CA VAL A 59 -4.63 -12.13 17.08
C VAL A 59 -4.56 -10.60 17.05
N MET A 60 -4.25 -10.02 15.88
CA MET A 60 -4.21 -8.58 15.68
C MET A 60 -5.58 -7.92 15.83
N ALA A 61 -6.67 -8.55 15.37
CA ALA A 61 -8.02 -8.03 15.53
C ALA A 61 -8.45 -7.91 17.01
N HIS A 62 -7.94 -8.81 17.85
CA HIS A 62 -8.24 -8.81 19.29
C HIS A 62 -7.45 -7.77 20.09
N ASN A 63 -6.16 -7.59 19.74
CA ASN A 63 -5.23 -6.70 20.44
C ASN A 63 -5.31 -5.25 19.93
N TYR A 64 -5.49 -5.05 18.62
CA TYR A 64 -5.49 -3.74 17.96
C TYR A 64 -6.58 -3.67 16.87
N PRO A 65 -7.87 -3.54 17.25
CA PRO A 65 -8.99 -3.61 16.30
C PRO A 65 -8.93 -2.52 15.22
N GLU A 66 -8.55 -1.29 15.57
CA GLU A 66 -8.42 -0.19 14.60
C GLU A 66 -7.27 -0.40 13.61
N GLY A 67 -6.11 -0.88 14.09
CA GLY A 67 -4.98 -1.22 13.23
C GLY A 67 -5.29 -2.36 12.27
N TYR A 68 -6.06 -3.35 12.73
CA TYR A 68 -6.47 -4.50 11.90
C TYR A 68 -7.39 -4.08 10.75
N ARG A 69 -8.36 -3.20 11.01
CA ARG A 69 -9.26 -2.68 9.95
C ARG A 69 -8.49 -1.93 8.87
N LEU A 70 -7.52 -1.11 9.28
CA LEU A 70 -6.69 -0.36 8.35
C LEU A 70 -5.76 -1.28 7.56
N PHE A 71 -5.12 -2.25 8.23
CA PHE A 71 -4.31 -3.30 7.58
C PHE A 71 -5.10 -4.05 6.50
N MET A 72 -6.29 -4.56 6.84
CA MET A 72 -7.12 -5.31 5.90
C MET A 72 -7.60 -4.45 4.72
N THR A 73 -7.96 -3.19 4.99
CA THR A 73 -8.41 -2.25 3.94
C THR A 73 -7.27 -1.91 2.98
N CYS A 74 -6.10 -1.56 3.51
CA CYS A 74 -4.92 -1.27 2.69
C CYS A 74 -4.49 -2.48 1.86
N ASN A 75 -4.47 -3.66 2.47
CA ASN A 75 -4.10 -4.91 1.79
C ASN A 75 -5.09 -5.27 0.66
N ALA A 76 -6.40 -5.12 0.92
CA ALA A 76 -7.43 -5.35 -0.08
C ALA A 76 -7.34 -4.37 -1.25
N VAL A 77 -7.06 -3.09 -0.99
CA VAL A 77 -6.83 -2.08 -2.04
C VAL A 77 -5.63 -2.46 -2.90
N SER A 78 -4.50 -2.85 -2.29
CA SER A 78 -3.32 -3.33 -3.03
C SER A 78 -3.62 -4.56 -3.88
N PHE A 79 -4.41 -5.50 -3.35
CA PHE A 79 -4.80 -6.70 -4.08
C PHE A 79 -5.67 -6.37 -5.30
N VAL A 80 -6.74 -5.59 -5.12
CA VAL A 80 -7.65 -5.18 -6.21
C VAL A 80 -6.93 -4.33 -7.25
N ALA A 81 -6.06 -3.42 -6.82
CA ALA A 81 -5.25 -2.60 -7.73
C ALA A 81 -4.28 -3.48 -8.55
N SER A 82 -3.66 -4.49 -7.94
CA SER A 82 -2.79 -5.45 -8.62
C SER A 82 -3.54 -6.29 -9.65
N LEU A 83 -4.73 -6.81 -9.29
CA LEU A 83 -5.60 -7.52 -10.22
C LEU A 83 -6.06 -6.63 -11.38
N SER A 84 -6.32 -5.36 -11.10
CA SER A 84 -6.66 -4.38 -12.13
C SER A 84 -5.51 -4.21 -13.13
N ILE A 85 -4.25 -4.15 -12.67
CA ILE A 85 -3.07 -4.10 -13.56
C ILE A 85 -3.01 -5.36 -14.45
N VAL A 86 -3.15 -6.55 -13.87
CA VAL A 86 -3.13 -7.82 -14.61
C VAL A 86 -4.23 -7.83 -15.66
N PHE A 87 -5.46 -7.51 -15.26
CA PHE A 87 -6.61 -7.45 -16.17
C PHE A 87 -6.36 -6.46 -17.32
N LEU A 88 -5.92 -5.23 -17.01
CA LEU A 88 -5.66 -4.21 -18.04
C LEU A 88 -4.51 -4.60 -19.00
N VAL A 89 -3.48 -5.29 -18.51
CA VAL A 89 -2.37 -5.76 -19.34
C VAL A 89 -2.82 -6.90 -20.26
N VAL A 90 -3.59 -7.85 -19.73
CA VAL A 90 -4.10 -9.05 -20.44
C VAL A 90 -5.20 -8.70 -21.43
N SER A 91 -6.17 -7.87 -21.06
CA SER A 91 -7.30 -7.49 -21.92
C SER A 91 -6.87 -6.72 -23.17
N GLY A 92 -5.64 -6.21 -23.22
CA GLY A 92 -5.07 -5.59 -24.42
C GLY A 92 -5.94 -4.48 -25.01
N VAL A 93 -6.71 -3.79 -24.16
CA VAL A 93 -7.87 -2.97 -24.56
C VAL A 93 -7.50 -1.98 -25.67
N PRO A 94 -8.07 -2.13 -26.88
CA PRO A 94 -7.71 -1.30 -28.03
C PRO A 94 -8.29 0.13 -27.95
N PHE A 95 -9.26 0.34 -27.06
CA PHE A 95 -10.02 1.59 -26.95
C PHE A 95 -9.22 2.75 -26.35
N VAL A 96 -8.19 2.46 -25.56
CA VAL A 96 -7.36 3.48 -24.90
C VAL A 96 -6.08 3.68 -25.70
N LYS A 97 -5.77 4.94 -26.07
CA LYS A 97 -4.49 5.27 -26.72
C LYS A 97 -3.35 4.70 -25.88
N ARG A 98 -2.42 3.94 -26.49
CA ARG A 98 -1.31 3.26 -25.79
C ARG A 98 -0.55 4.12 -24.77
N GLY A 99 -0.44 5.43 -25.02
CA GLY A 99 0.18 6.36 -24.08
C GLY A 99 -0.63 6.63 -22.80
N ILE A 100 -1.97 6.65 -22.89
CA ILE A 100 -2.85 6.83 -21.73
C ILE A 100 -2.92 5.52 -20.93
N LEU A 101 -3.02 4.36 -21.60
CA LEU A 101 -3.02 3.06 -20.93
C LEU A 101 -1.73 2.83 -20.14
N MET A 102 -0.56 3.08 -20.74
CA MET A 102 0.73 2.99 -20.04
C MET A 102 0.83 3.95 -18.86
N TRP A 103 0.27 5.15 -18.99
CA TRP A 103 0.27 6.13 -17.91
C TRP A 103 -0.65 5.71 -16.75
N LEU A 104 -1.83 5.19 -17.07
CA LEU A 104 -2.78 4.67 -16.08
C LEU A 104 -2.20 3.45 -15.35
N LEU A 105 -1.60 2.51 -16.08
CA LEU A 105 -0.90 1.36 -15.50
C LEU A 105 0.23 1.77 -14.56
N MET A 106 1.00 2.78 -14.95
CA MET A 106 2.03 3.36 -14.07
C MET A 106 1.41 3.91 -12.79
N ILE A 107 0.34 4.71 -12.86
CA ILE A 107 -0.33 5.26 -11.67
C ILE A 107 -0.84 4.17 -10.75
N ILE A 108 -1.54 3.17 -11.31
CA ILE A 108 -2.06 2.06 -10.49
C ILE A 108 -0.89 1.34 -9.81
N MET A 109 0.23 1.12 -10.50
CA MET A 109 1.43 0.52 -9.91
C MET A 109 1.98 1.35 -8.74
N TRP A 110 2.10 2.67 -8.88
CA TRP A 110 2.52 3.55 -7.77
C TRP A 110 1.58 3.46 -6.58
N ILE A 111 0.27 3.51 -6.82
CA ILE A 111 -0.75 3.35 -5.77
C ILE A 111 -0.58 2.00 -5.08
N THR A 112 -0.53 0.91 -5.84
CA THR A 112 -0.34 -0.45 -5.31
C THR A 112 0.90 -0.56 -4.43
N LEU A 113 2.05 -0.02 -4.86
CA LEU A 113 3.31 -0.04 -4.11
C LEU A 113 3.20 0.73 -2.79
N THR A 114 2.59 1.91 -2.80
CA THR A 114 2.41 2.72 -1.57
C THR A 114 1.50 2.03 -0.56
N PHE A 115 0.34 1.53 -0.99
CA PHE A 115 -0.59 0.81 -0.11
C PHE A 115 0.00 -0.50 0.41
N MET A 116 0.80 -1.20 -0.39
CA MET A 116 1.45 -2.45 0.04
C MET A 116 2.52 -2.17 1.10
N ALA A 117 3.32 -1.10 0.91
CA ALA A 117 4.31 -0.69 1.90
C ALA A 117 3.68 -0.22 3.22
N LEU A 118 2.55 0.51 3.16
CA LEU A 118 1.76 0.87 4.34
C LEU A 118 1.23 -0.38 5.06
N THR A 119 0.73 -1.37 4.32
CA THR A 119 0.29 -2.66 4.88
C THR A 119 1.43 -3.35 5.62
N TYR A 120 2.64 -3.33 5.05
CA TYR A 120 3.84 -3.89 5.67
C TYR A 120 4.26 -3.15 6.95
N MET A 121 4.10 -1.82 6.97
CA MET A 121 4.34 -0.99 8.16
C MET A 121 3.42 -1.37 9.32
N PHE A 122 2.12 -1.50 9.08
CA PHE A 122 1.15 -1.91 10.10
C PHE A 122 1.39 -3.34 10.58
N SER A 123 1.79 -4.23 9.67
CA SER A 123 2.15 -5.61 9.99
C SER A 123 3.34 -5.69 10.96
N ILE A 124 4.43 -4.96 10.68
CA ILE A 124 5.60 -4.90 11.57
C ILE A 124 5.23 -4.32 12.93
N LEU A 125 4.36 -3.31 12.97
CA LEU A 125 3.91 -2.73 14.24
C LEU A 125 3.10 -3.73 15.08
N ALA A 126 2.33 -4.61 14.45
CA ALA A 126 1.56 -5.64 15.14
C ALA A 126 2.42 -6.79 15.69
N ILE A 127 3.56 -7.07 15.05
CA ILE A 127 4.50 -8.14 15.44
C ILE A 127 5.59 -7.63 16.40
N ALA A 128 5.88 -6.33 16.39
CA ALA A 128 6.92 -5.75 17.22
C ALA A 128 6.64 -6.02 18.71
N PRO A 129 7.59 -6.62 19.46
CA PRO A 129 7.40 -6.86 20.87
C PRO A 129 7.28 -5.52 21.58
N THR A 130 6.16 -5.30 22.27
CA THR A 130 6.07 -4.32 23.34
C THR A 130 6.95 -4.88 24.45
N ASN A 131 8.12 -4.29 24.68
CA ASN A 131 9.10 -4.84 25.61
C ASN A 131 8.51 -4.90 27.03
N ASP A 132 8.12 -6.11 27.45
CA ASP A 132 7.87 -6.47 28.86
C ASP A 132 8.51 -7.81 29.28
N ASP A 133 9.21 -8.56 28.40
CA ASP A 133 9.70 -9.91 28.76
C ASP A 133 11.22 -10.10 28.64
N THR A 134 12.05 -9.19 29.14
CA THR A 134 13.51 -9.45 29.31
C THR A 134 13.94 -9.55 30.78
N GLU A 135 13.05 -10.01 31.66
CA GLU A 135 13.42 -10.37 33.04
C GLU A 135 12.95 -11.77 33.47
N ALA A 136 12.88 -12.74 32.54
CA ALA A 136 12.69 -14.15 32.90
C ALA A 136 14.01 -14.93 32.94
N MET A 137 15.01 -14.42 33.66
CA MET A 137 16.10 -15.26 34.19
C MET A 137 16.67 -14.69 35.48
N SER A 138 15.93 -14.82 36.58
CA SER A 138 16.52 -15.18 37.87
C SER A 138 15.47 -15.67 38.86
N PRO A 139 15.74 -16.75 39.62
CA PRO A 139 14.84 -17.28 40.62
C PRO A 139 15.08 -16.56 41.95
N THR A 140 14.15 -15.76 42.46
CA THR A 140 14.15 -15.47 43.90
C THR A 140 12.75 -15.16 44.43
N ILE A 141 12.41 -15.92 45.46
CA ILE A 141 11.23 -15.83 46.34
C ILE A 141 11.17 -14.45 47.02
N ALA A 142 10.00 -13.80 47.03
CA ALA A 142 9.44 -13.14 48.21
C ALA A 142 8.03 -12.57 47.94
N MET A 143 7.24 -12.60 49.00
CA MET A 143 5.83 -12.27 49.15
C MET A 143 5.66 -10.80 49.56
N SER A 144 4.59 -10.12 49.13
CA SER A 144 3.75 -9.16 49.91
C SER A 144 3.14 -8.02 49.03
N PRO A 145 1.91 -7.53 49.29
CA PRO A 145 1.18 -6.57 48.45
C PRO A 145 1.12 -5.16 49.05
N THR A 146 1.24 -4.10 48.22
CA THR A 146 0.82 -2.74 48.59
C THR A 146 0.30 -1.93 47.40
N ASN A 147 -1.01 -1.67 47.48
CA ASN A 147 -1.78 -0.48 47.12
C ASN A 147 -1.12 0.72 46.39
N ASN A 148 -1.83 1.13 45.33
CA ASN A 148 -2.21 2.48 44.87
C ASN A 148 -1.12 3.56 44.90
N ASP A 149 -0.85 4.18 43.74
CA ASP A 149 -1.09 5.62 43.53
C ASP A 149 -0.86 6.04 42.07
N THR A 150 -1.53 7.12 41.72
CA THR A 150 -1.61 7.71 40.39
C THR A 150 -0.34 8.51 40.12
N GLU A 151 0.59 7.96 39.33
CA GLU A 151 1.64 8.76 38.70
C GLU A 151 1.28 9.08 37.26
N ALA A 152 1.09 10.37 37.04
CA ALA A 152 0.85 10.98 35.76
C ALA A 152 2.09 10.89 34.85
N MET A 153 1.79 10.81 33.55
CA MET A 153 2.53 11.46 32.46
C MET A 153 3.95 10.98 32.16
N SER A 154 4.12 10.60 30.89
CA SER A 154 5.39 10.43 30.19
C SER A 154 6.22 9.21 30.60
N LEU A 155 6.04 8.12 29.84
CA LEU A 155 7.20 7.50 29.25
C LEU A 155 6.84 6.89 27.90
N GLY A 156 7.35 7.57 26.86
CA GLY A 156 7.19 7.19 25.48
C GLY A 156 7.42 5.70 25.32
N HIS A 157 6.38 5.04 24.80
CA HIS A 157 6.40 3.69 24.27
C HIS A 157 7.75 3.49 23.60
N LYS A 158 8.67 2.80 24.29
CA LYS A 158 10.02 2.56 23.80
C LYS A 158 9.88 1.48 22.75
N VAL A 159 9.33 1.86 21.60
CA VAL A 159 9.28 1.04 20.40
C VAL A 159 10.70 0.49 20.23
N PRO A 160 10.86 -0.83 20.02
CA PRO A 160 12.17 -1.42 19.81
C PRO A 160 12.94 -0.54 18.81
N ARG A 161 14.20 -0.22 19.10
CA ARG A 161 14.99 0.69 18.26
C ARG A 161 14.93 0.25 16.78
N ILE A 162 14.92 -1.06 16.54
CA ILE A 162 14.75 -1.67 15.22
C ILE A 162 13.41 -1.28 14.56
N THR A 163 12.28 -1.40 15.27
CA THR A 163 10.95 -0.98 14.77
C THR A 163 10.91 0.51 14.44
N SER A 164 11.58 1.34 15.24
CA SER A 164 11.66 2.79 14.97
C SER A 164 12.49 3.09 13.71
N VAL A 165 13.61 2.38 13.50
CA VAL A 165 14.46 2.56 12.31
C VAL A 165 13.73 2.10 11.04
N VAL A 166 13.08 0.94 11.08
CA VAL A 166 12.32 0.42 9.93
C VAL A 166 11.15 1.34 9.60
N ARG A 167 10.44 1.83 10.63
CA ARG A 167 9.36 2.81 10.47
C ARG A 167 9.82 4.09 9.80
N VAL A 168 10.86 4.73 10.34
CA VAL A 168 11.38 6.00 9.79
C VAL A 168 11.89 5.79 8.36
N SER A 169 12.55 4.65 8.09
CA SER A 169 13.02 4.32 6.74
C SER A 169 11.87 4.20 5.73
N LEU A 170 10.76 3.56 6.13
CA LEU A 170 9.58 3.40 5.28
C LEU A 170 8.79 4.71 5.10
N GLU A 171 8.71 5.55 6.13
CA GLU A 171 8.11 6.89 6.03
C GLU A 171 8.88 7.79 5.06
N VAL A 172 10.21 7.85 5.20
CA VAL A 172 11.07 8.62 4.27
C VAL A 172 10.91 8.12 2.84
N TRP A 173 10.85 6.80 2.66
CA TRP A 173 10.63 6.19 1.36
C TRP A 173 9.25 6.53 0.78
N LEU A 174 8.18 6.50 1.59
CA LEU A 174 6.83 6.87 1.17
C LEU A 174 6.73 8.35 0.78
N VAL A 175 7.35 9.26 1.54
CA VAL A 175 7.40 10.69 1.22
C VAL A 175 8.14 10.91 -0.11
N LEU A 176 9.26 10.21 -0.33
CA LEU A 176 9.99 10.28 -1.59
C LEU A 176 9.14 9.78 -2.76
N LEU A 177 8.45 8.64 -2.62
CA LEU A 177 7.56 8.14 -3.65
C LEU A 177 6.39 9.09 -3.93
N ALA A 178 5.79 9.67 -2.88
CA ALA A 178 4.69 10.62 -3.02
C ALA A 178 5.13 11.87 -3.81
N PHE A 179 6.33 12.38 -3.53
CA PHE A 179 6.90 13.49 -4.29
C PHE A 179 7.11 13.14 -5.77
N VAL A 180 7.67 11.95 -6.07
CA VAL A 180 7.84 11.47 -7.44
C VAL A 180 6.49 11.30 -8.16
N ALA A 181 5.51 10.71 -7.48
CA ALA A 181 4.15 10.55 -8.00
C ALA A 181 3.51 11.90 -8.32
N LEU A 182 3.63 12.88 -7.41
CA LEU A 182 3.14 14.25 -7.60
C LEU A 182 3.74 14.88 -8.87
N VAL A 183 5.06 14.76 -9.08
CA VAL A 183 5.73 15.26 -10.29
C VAL A 183 5.18 14.60 -11.56
N HIS A 184 4.93 13.29 -11.53
CA HIS A 184 4.37 12.55 -12.67
C HIS A 184 2.91 12.93 -12.95
N ILE A 185 2.10 13.14 -11.91
CA ILE A 185 0.72 13.62 -12.00
C ILE A 185 0.71 15.03 -12.62
N ILE A 186 1.54 15.95 -12.12
CA ILE A 186 1.67 17.31 -12.65
C ILE A 186 2.10 17.29 -14.11
N ARG A 187 3.15 16.53 -14.47
CA ARG A 187 3.60 16.40 -15.87
C ARG A 187 2.49 15.91 -16.79
N PHE A 188 1.68 14.96 -16.33
CA PHE A 188 0.55 14.47 -17.12
C PHE A 188 -0.57 15.49 -17.20
N LEU A 189 -0.93 16.16 -16.10
CA LEU A 189 -1.95 17.19 -16.09
C LEU A 189 -1.59 18.31 -17.09
N ILE A 190 -0.33 18.74 -17.08
CA ILE A 190 0.20 19.69 -18.07
C ILE A 190 0.08 19.13 -19.49
N TRP A 191 0.47 17.88 -19.72
CA TRP A 191 0.33 17.25 -21.04
C TRP A 191 -1.13 17.15 -21.51
N TYR A 192 -2.02 16.80 -20.59
CA TYR A 192 -3.45 16.63 -20.82
C TYR A 192 -4.09 17.98 -21.16
N VAL A 193 -3.88 19.01 -20.34
CA VAL A 193 -4.34 20.39 -20.60
C VAL A 193 -3.80 20.88 -21.93
N ARG A 194 -2.49 20.73 -22.21
CA ARG A 194 -1.91 21.09 -23.51
C ARG A 194 -2.54 20.35 -24.68
N LYS A 195 -3.04 19.13 -24.46
CA LYS A 195 -3.70 18.34 -25.50
C LYS A 195 -5.14 18.78 -25.71
N VAL A 196 -5.89 19.03 -24.63
CA VAL A 196 -7.25 19.58 -24.67
C VAL A 196 -7.24 20.97 -25.32
N VAL A 197 -6.36 21.87 -24.88
CA VAL A 197 -6.20 23.22 -25.46
C VAL A 197 -5.86 23.15 -26.96
N ARG A 198 -5.00 22.22 -27.38
CA ARG A 198 -4.75 22.01 -28.83
C ARG A 198 -5.97 21.51 -29.58
N CYS A 199 -6.79 20.66 -28.94
CA CYS A 199 -8.03 20.16 -29.54
C CYS A 199 -9.04 21.31 -29.69
N VAL A 200 -9.28 22.07 -28.62
CA VAL A 200 -10.17 23.24 -28.62
C VAL A 200 -9.70 24.28 -29.64
N ARG A 201 -8.39 24.56 -29.73
CA ARG A 201 -7.85 25.49 -30.73
C ARG A 201 -8.05 24.99 -32.17
N LYS A 202 -7.93 23.69 -32.41
CA LYS A 202 -8.20 23.10 -33.74
C LYS A 202 -9.68 23.22 -34.11
N VAL A 203 -10.58 22.93 -33.17
CA VAL A 203 -12.02 23.06 -33.36
C VAL A 203 -12.40 24.52 -33.58
N GLY A 204 -11.88 25.44 -32.76
CA GLY A 204 -12.10 26.88 -32.93
C GLY A 204 -11.63 27.40 -34.29
N LYS A 205 -10.45 26.97 -34.77
CA LYS A 205 -10.01 27.29 -36.14
C LYS A 205 -10.95 26.71 -37.20
N ALA A 206 -11.39 25.45 -37.06
CA ALA A 206 -12.32 24.83 -38.01
C ALA A 206 -13.67 25.56 -38.07
N ILE A 207 -14.20 26.01 -36.92
CA ILE A 207 -15.43 26.81 -36.84
C ILE A 207 -15.25 28.15 -37.57
N ILE A 208 -14.12 28.86 -37.37
CA ILE A 208 -13.83 30.13 -38.06
C ILE A 208 -13.73 29.93 -39.58
N TYR A 209 -13.10 28.86 -40.05
CA TYR A 209 -13.03 28.55 -41.49
C TYR A 209 -14.41 28.24 -42.08
N CYS A 210 -15.26 27.49 -41.39
CA CYS A 210 -16.64 27.23 -41.83
C CYS A 210 -17.48 28.52 -41.88
N PHE A 211 -17.27 29.48 -40.98
CA PHE A 211 -18.00 30.74 -40.99
C PHE A 211 -17.51 31.71 -42.08
N ARG A 212 -16.24 31.64 -42.50
CA ARG A 212 -15.68 32.50 -43.55
C ARG A 212 -15.98 32.03 -44.99
N ILE A 213 -16.36 30.77 -45.18
CA ILE A 213 -16.68 30.19 -46.49
C ILE A 213 -18.17 30.31 -46.82
N ARG A 214 -19.00 30.71 -45.86
CA ARG A 214 -20.43 30.95 -46.01
C ARG A 214 -20.71 32.43 -46.14
#